data_AF-A0A955BAV3-F1
#
_entry.id   AF-A0A955BAV3-F1
#
_cell.length_a   1.000
_cell.length_b   1.000
_cell.length_c   1.000
_cell.angle_alpha   90.00
_cell.angle_beta   90.00
_cell.angle_gamma   90.00
#
_symmetry.space_group_name_H-M   'P 1'
#
loop_
_entity.id
_entity.type
_entity.pdbx_description
1 polymer ?
#
loop_
_entity_poly.entity_id
_entity_poly.type
_entity_poly.pdbx_seq_one_letter_code
_entity_poly.pdbx_strand_id
1 'polypeptide(L)'
;DQAILAVAPQTHKTEHLGKSRAIAVGPKAQAVLNPYLMRPDVAYCFSPRESEKQRRQTRSEARKTPASYGNCPGSNRKASPKKQPGLKYDVASYRKAVQRACKIAKVEQWTPNQLRHTRGTEVRKTHGLEGAQAVLGHSTADTTQIYAKLELERAVDIARQSG
;
A
#
# COMPACT_ATOMS: atom_id res chain seq x y z
N ASP A 1 15.03 -15.96 -14.16
CA ASP A 1 14.96 -14.93 -13.11
C ASP A 1 13.62 -14.22 -13.11
N GLN A 2 12.93 -14.18 -11.97
CA GLN A 2 11.76 -13.31 -11.80
C GLN A 2 12.25 -11.87 -11.63
N ALA A 3 11.75 -10.97 -12.49
CA ALA A 3 12.08 -9.55 -12.41
C ALA A 3 11.57 -8.96 -11.08
N ILE A 4 12.41 -8.15 -10.42
CA ILE A 4 12.02 -7.40 -9.22
C ILE A 4 11.76 -5.95 -9.60
N LEU A 5 10.57 -5.47 -9.27
CA LEU A 5 10.23 -4.05 -9.38
C LEU A 5 10.88 -3.28 -8.23
N ALA A 6 11.64 -2.23 -8.57
CA ALA A 6 12.16 -1.27 -7.60
C ALA A 6 11.38 0.04 -7.73
N VAL A 7 10.75 0.49 -6.63
CA VAL A 7 9.94 1.70 -6.60
C VAL A 7 10.65 2.77 -5.78
N ALA A 8 10.91 3.93 -6.40
CA ALA A 8 11.37 5.12 -5.71
C ALA A 8 10.17 6.05 -5.45
N PRO A 9 9.84 6.39 -4.19
CA PRO A 9 8.77 7.34 -3.92
C PRO A 9 9.17 8.73 -4.40
N GLN A 10 8.21 9.48 -4.96
CA GLN A 10 8.43 10.86 -5.43
C GLN A 10 8.95 11.77 -4.30
N THR A 11 8.43 11.57 -3.09
CA THR A 11 8.90 12.28 -1.90
C THR A 11 9.04 11.36 -0.70
N HIS A 12 9.95 11.68 0.21
CA HIS A 12 10.13 10.97 1.47
C HIS A 12 10.73 11.85 2.56
N LYS A 13 10.46 11.49 3.83
CA LYS A 13 10.81 12.29 5.02
C LYS A 13 12.26 12.78 5.07
N THR A 14 13.20 12.02 4.52
CA THR A 14 14.64 12.29 4.60
C THR A 14 15.26 12.84 3.31
N GLU A 15 14.45 13.24 2.32
CA GLU A 15 14.96 13.79 1.06
C GLU A 15 15.74 15.09 1.23
N HIS A 16 15.29 15.95 2.14
CA HIS A 16 15.98 17.20 2.48
C HIS A 16 17.36 16.98 3.11
N LEU A 17 17.68 15.74 3.50
CA LEU A 17 19.00 15.32 3.98
C LEU A 17 19.85 14.69 2.85
N GLY A 18 19.43 14.80 1.59
CA GLY A 18 20.14 14.26 0.43
C GLY A 18 20.10 12.74 0.30
N LYS A 19 19.21 12.06 1.03
CA LYS A 19 19.09 10.60 0.99
C LYS A 19 18.16 10.15 -0.13
N SER A 20 18.49 9.04 -0.77
CA SER A 20 17.62 8.34 -1.73
C SER A 20 16.92 7.16 -1.08
N ARG A 21 15.75 6.78 -1.60
CA ARG A 21 15.03 5.59 -1.14
C ARG A 21 14.51 4.79 -2.32
N ALA A 22 14.81 3.51 -2.34
CA ALA A 22 14.22 2.53 -3.24
C ALA A 22 13.58 1.40 -2.43
N ILE A 23 12.45 0.89 -2.92
CA ILE A 23 11.71 -0.19 -2.28
C ILE A 23 11.65 -1.35 -3.27
N ALA A 24 12.28 -2.47 -2.94
CA ALA A 24 12.17 -3.69 -3.70
C ALA A 24 10.80 -4.35 -3.46
N VAL A 25 10.08 -4.64 -4.54
CA VAL A 25 8.77 -5.27 -4.52
C VAL A 25 8.90 -6.70 -5.04
N GLY A 26 8.68 -7.67 -4.16
CA GLY A 26 8.78 -9.09 -4.49
C GLY A 26 7.66 -9.60 -5.40
N PRO A 27 7.82 -10.80 -5.97
CA PRO A 27 6.91 -11.33 -6.99
C PRO A 27 5.46 -11.49 -6.50
N LYS A 28 5.22 -11.87 -5.23
CA LYS A 28 3.86 -11.97 -4.70
C LYS A 28 3.21 -10.60 -4.57
N ALA A 29 3.96 -9.59 -4.11
CA ALA A 29 3.48 -8.21 -4.05
C ALA A 29 3.23 -7.64 -5.47
N GLN A 30 4.10 -7.94 -6.44
CA GLN A 30 3.89 -7.55 -7.84
C GLN A 30 2.61 -8.15 -8.42
N ALA A 31 2.32 -9.43 -8.15
CA ALA A 31 1.09 -10.08 -8.59
C ALA A 31 -0.17 -9.34 -8.08
N VAL A 32 -0.13 -8.79 -6.86
CA VAL A 32 -1.20 -7.94 -6.31
C VAL A 32 -1.25 -6.56 -6.97
N LEU A 33 -0.11 -6.00 -7.34
CA LEU A 33 -0.02 -4.67 -7.98
C LEU A 33 -0.38 -4.69 -9.46
N ASN A 34 -0.18 -5.79 -10.19
CA ASN A 34 -0.36 -5.87 -11.64
C ASN A 34 -1.69 -5.29 -12.15
N PRO A 35 -2.86 -5.58 -11.55
CA PRO A 35 -4.14 -4.99 -11.99
C PRO A 35 -4.19 -3.46 -11.85
N TYR A 36 -3.34 -2.90 -10.98
CA TYR A 36 -3.24 -1.48 -10.70
C TYR A 36 -2.12 -0.79 -11.48
N LEU A 37 -1.27 -1.51 -12.21
CA LEU A 37 -0.21 -0.91 -13.03
C LEU A 37 -0.67 -0.60 -14.47
N MET A 38 -1.76 -1.21 -14.94
CA MET A 38 -2.35 -0.97 -16.26
C MET A 38 -3.16 0.34 -16.28
N ARG A 39 -2.50 1.48 -16.05
CA ARG A 39 -3.10 2.83 -16.02
C ARG A 39 -2.04 3.89 -16.38
N PRO A 40 -2.44 5.16 -16.62
CA PRO A 40 -1.48 6.24 -16.82
C PRO A 40 -0.50 6.35 -15.64
N ASP A 41 0.75 6.69 -15.94
CA ASP A 41 1.86 6.83 -14.97
C ASP A 41 1.62 7.90 -13.89
N VAL A 42 0.83 8.93 -14.21
CA VAL A 42 0.41 9.97 -13.27
C VAL A 42 -0.74 9.53 -12.33
N ALA A 43 -1.37 8.39 -12.59
CA ALA A 43 -2.51 7.92 -11.80
C ALA A 43 -2.06 7.12 -10.57
N TYR A 44 -2.73 7.34 -9.44
CA TYR A 44 -2.48 6.55 -8.24
C TYR A 44 -2.95 5.10 -8.44
N CYS A 45 -2.11 4.13 -8.04
CA CYS A 45 -2.49 2.71 -8.04
C CYS A 45 -3.70 2.44 -7.13
N PHE A 46 -3.79 3.11 -5.98
CA PHE A 46 -4.85 2.90 -5.00
C PHE A 46 -5.69 4.18 -4.80
N SER A 47 -6.92 4.15 -5.30
CA SER A 47 -7.84 5.29 -5.20
C SER A 47 -9.03 5.00 -4.26
N PRO A 48 -9.25 5.80 -3.20
CA PRO A 48 -10.47 5.74 -2.41
C PRO A 48 -11.73 5.95 -3.26
N ARG A 49 -11.66 6.79 -4.29
CA ARG A 49 -12.77 7.04 -5.20
C ARG A 49 -13.18 5.79 -5.97
N GLU A 50 -12.21 5.06 -6.52
CA GLU A 50 -12.47 3.80 -7.23
C GLU A 50 -13.02 2.73 -6.27
N SER A 51 -12.37 2.56 -5.10
CA SER A 51 -12.80 1.60 -4.09
C SER A 51 -14.23 1.85 -3.60
N GLU A 52 -14.59 3.11 -3.34
CA GLU A 52 -15.96 3.48 -2.93
C GLU A 52 -16.97 3.30 -4.06
N LYS A 53 -16.59 3.56 -5.32
CA LYS A 53 -17.44 3.31 -6.49
C LYS A 53 -17.72 1.81 -6.63
N GLN A 54 -16.67 0.99 -6.59
CA GLN A 54 -16.78 -0.47 -6.67
C GLN A 54 -17.66 -1.02 -5.53
N ARG A 55 -17.41 -0.61 -4.27
CA ARG A 55 -18.23 -1.06 -3.13
C ARG A 55 -19.71 -0.70 -3.30
N ARG A 56 -20.00 0.50 -3.81
CA ARG A 56 -21.39 0.93 -4.06
C ARG A 56 -22.04 0.11 -5.16
N GLN A 57 -21.30 -0.19 -6.23
CA GLN A 57 -21.76 -1.01 -7.33
C GLN A 57 -22.06 -2.44 -6.86
N THR A 58 -21.12 -3.10 -6.17
CA THR A 58 -21.32 -4.45 -5.62
C THR A 58 -22.52 -4.50 -4.66
N ARG A 59 -22.73 -3.47 -3.83
CA ARG A 59 -23.92 -3.40 -2.95
C ARG A 59 -25.22 -3.23 -3.75
N SER A 60 -25.17 -2.50 -4.86
CA SER A 60 -26.33 -2.30 -5.74
C SER A 60 -26.68 -3.60 -6.46
N GLU A 61 -25.68 -4.34 -6.93
CA GLU A 61 -25.83 -5.64 -7.60
C GLU A 61 -26.34 -6.72 -6.63
N ALA A 62 -25.83 -6.73 -5.39
CA ALA A 62 -26.27 -7.63 -4.33
C ALA A 62 -27.62 -7.25 -3.69
N ARG A 63 -28.29 -6.21 -4.20
CA ARG A 63 -29.57 -5.74 -3.65
C ARG A 63 -30.68 -6.74 -3.96
N LYS A 64 -31.44 -7.13 -2.93
CA LYS A 64 -32.60 -8.03 -3.06
C LYS A 64 -33.89 -7.32 -3.44
N THR A 65 -34.12 -6.12 -2.89
CA THR A 65 -35.32 -5.33 -3.18
C THR A 65 -35.27 -4.81 -4.62
N PRO A 66 -36.31 -4.95 -5.44
CA PRO A 66 -36.30 -4.41 -6.79
C PRO A 66 -36.06 -2.90 -6.82
N ALA A 67 -35.61 -2.39 -7.97
CA ALA A 67 -35.33 -0.97 -8.13
C ALA A 67 -36.59 -0.10 -8.00
N SER A 68 -37.76 -0.62 -8.38
CA SER A 68 -39.04 0.09 -8.29
C SER A 68 -39.51 0.40 -6.85
N TYR A 69 -38.92 -0.24 -5.83
CA TYR A 69 -39.35 -0.09 -4.44
C TYR A 69 -38.34 0.70 -3.59
N GLY A 70 -38.84 1.76 -2.95
CA GLY A 70 -38.08 2.58 -2.02
C GLY A 70 -36.90 3.31 -2.67
N ASN A 71 -35.79 3.39 -1.95
CA ASN A 71 -34.64 4.20 -2.36
C ASN A 71 -33.84 3.51 -3.47
N CYS A 72 -33.80 4.14 -4.65
CA CYS A 72 -33.01 3.72 -5.80
C CYS A 72 -31.54 4.14 -5.68
N PRO A 73 -30.59 3.45 -6.35
CA PRO A 73 -29.20 3.91 -6.43
C PRO A 73 -29.12 5.36 -6.90
N GLY A 74 -28.54 6.24 -6.08
CA GLY A 74 -28.40 7.66 -6.41
C GLY A 74 -29.51 8.58 -5.88
N SER A 75 -30.69 8.06 -5.53
CA SER A 75 -31.84 8.87 -5.08
C SER A 75 -31.60 9.61 -3.75
N ASN A 76 -31.11 8.93 -2.72
CA ASN A 76 -30.75 9.56 -1.44
C ASN A 76 -29.29 9.96 -1.39
N ARG A 77 -28.89 10.85 -2.29
CA ARG A 77 -27.57 11.47 -2.27
C ARG A 77 -27.71 12.97 -2.29
N LYS A 78 -26.89 13.62 -1.47
CA LYS A 78 -26.69 15.07 -1.60
C LYS A 78 -26.00 15.31 -2.94
N ALA A 79 -26.54 16.24 -3.75
CA ALA A 79 -25.94 16.62 -5.02
C ALA A 79 -24.49 17.10 -4.84
N SER A 80 -24.25 17.90 -3.81
CA SER A 80 -22.93 18.47 -3.47
C SER A 80 -22.52 18.08 -2.04
N PRO A 81 -21.97 16.87 -1.82
CA PRO A 81 -21.55 16.44 -0.49
C PRO A 81 -20.29 17.20 -0.04
N LYS A 82 -20.25 17.63 1.23
CA LYS A 82 -19.10 18.34 1.83
C LYS A 82 -17.80 17.54 1.83
N LYS A 83 -17.87 16.20 1.75
CA LYS A 83 -16.72 15.29 1.73
C LYS A 83 -16.87 14.28 0.62
N GLN A 84 -15.88 14.18 -0.25
CA GLN A 84 -15.80 13.17 -1.30
C GLN A 84 -14.54 12.32 -1.12
N PRO A 85 -14.57 11.03 -1.51
CA PRO A 85 -13.36 10.23 -1.55
C PRO A 85 -12.34 10.86 -2.51
N GLY A 86 -11.10 11.03 -2.05
CA GLY A 86 -10.02 11.58 -2.86
C GLY A 86 -9.49 10.60 -3.91
N LEU A 87 -8.56 11.09 -4.73
CA LEU A 87 -7.84 10.28 -5.73
C LEU A 87 -6.78 9.36 -5.10
N LYS A 88 -6.23 9.74 -3.93
CA LYS A 88 -5.30 8.94 -3.12
C LYS A 88 -5.80 8.82 -1.69
N TYR A 89 -5.31 7.81 -0.99
CA TYR A 89 -5.51 7.70 0.46
C TYR A 89 -4.65 8.74 1.19
N ASP A 90 -5.26 9.44 2.14
CA ASP A 90 -4.56 10.16 3.21
C ASP A 90 -4.40 9.24 4.43
N VAL A 91 -3.69 9.71 5.46
CA VAL A 91 -3.44 8.94 6.70
C VAL A 91 -4.74 8.47 7.35
N ALA A 92 -5.78 9.33 7.39
CA ALA A 92 -7.03 9.04 8.08
C ALA A 92 -7.89 8.02 7.32
N SER A 93 -8.00 8.17 6.00
CA SER A 93 -8.74 7.29 5.09
C SER A 93 -8.04 5.94 4.95
N TYR A 94 -6.71 5.90 4.92
CA TYR A 94 -5.93 4.67 4.92
C TYR A 94 -6.16 3.87 6.21
N ARG A 95 -6.06 4.51 7.38
CA ARG A 95 -6.37 3.88 8.68
C ARG A 95 -7.78 3.31 8.72
N LYS A 96 -8.78 4.08 8.27
CA LYS A 96 -10.19 3.62 8.23
C LYS A 96 -10.39 2.45 7.27
N ALA A 97 -9.68 2.41 6.15
CA ALA A 97 -9.75 1.30 5.21
C ALA A 97 -9.24 0.00 5.85
N VAL A 98 -8.08 0.07 6.54
CA VAL A 98 -7.52 -1.07 7.29
C VAL A 98 -8.48 -1.55 8.37
N GLN A 99 -9.00 -0.65 9.21
CA GLN A 99 -9.95 -1.02 10.27
C GLN A 99 -11.20 -1.73 9.74
N ARG A 100 -11.74 -1.25 8.61
CA ARG A 100 -12.89 -1.90 7.96
C ARG A 100 -12.52 -3.29 7.43
N ALA A 101 -11.34 -3.44 6.83
CA ALA A 101 -10.85 -4.72 6.36
C ALA A 101 -10.68 -5.73 7.50
N CYS A 102 -10.06 -5.33 8.63
CA CYS A 102 -9.95 -6.16 9.82
C CYS A 102 -11.32 -6.61 10.34
N LYS A 103 -12.29 -5.68 10.41
CA LYS A 103 -13.67 -5.99 10.84
C LYS A 103 -14.34 -7.01 9.91
N ILE A 104 -14.17 -6.88 8.59
CA ILE A 104 -14.73 -7.82 7.60
C ILE A 104 -14.06 -9.19 7.74
N ALA A 105 -12.74 -9.22 7.89
CA ALA A 105 -11.97 -10.46 8.04
C ALA A 105 -12.09 -11.10 9.43
N LYS A 106 -12.77 -10.44 10.39
CA LYS A 106 -12.91 -10.88 11.79
C LYS A 106 -11.58 -11.13 12.49
N VAL A 107 -10.57 -10.31 12.16
CA VAL A 107 -9.26 -10.33 12.82
C VAL A 107 -9.09 -9.14 13.75
N GLU A 108 -8.15 -9.23 14.68
CA GLU A 108 -7.77 -8.10 15.52
C GLU A 108 -7.34 -6.90 14.67
N GLN A 109 -7.71 -5.71 15.12
CA GLN A 109 -7.37 -4.49 14.41
C GLN A 109 -5.88 -4.19 14.56
N TRP A 110 -5.21 -4.00 13.43
CA TRP A 110 -3.83 -3.54 13.38
C TRP A 110 -3.72 -2.20 12.63
N THR A 111 -2.59 -1.53 12.83
CA THR A 111 -2.22 -0.27 12.19
C THR A 111 -1.12 -0.52 11.15
N PRO A 112 -1.05 0.28 10.07
CA PRO A 112 -0.06 0.07 9.02
C PRO A 112 1.40 0.01 9.49
N ASN A 113 1.73 0.75 10.56
CA ASN A 113 3.07 0.71 11.13
C ASN A 113 3.42 -0.65 11.77
N GLN A 114 2.42 -1.41 12.27
CA GLN A 114 2.65 -2.76 12.77
C GLN A 114 3.13 -3.70 11.66
N LEU A 115 2.60 -3.60 10.43
CA LEU A 115 3.11 -4.39 9.30
C LEU A 115 4.60 -4.13 9.03
N ARG A 116 5.02 -2.86 9.15
CA ARG A 116 6.43 -2.49 9.00
C ARG A 116 7.30 -3.12 10.09
N HIS A 117 6.85 -3.10 11.35
CA HIS A 117 7.59 -3.72 12.46
C HIS A 117 7.63 -5.25 12.35
N THR A 118 6.52 -5.89 12.00
CA THR A 118 6.45 -7.34 11.76
C THR A 118 7.43 -7.73 10.68
N ARG A 119 7.39 -7.06 9.52
CA ARG A 119 8.31 -7.35 8.42
C ARG A 119 9.78 -7.15 8.80
N GLY A 120 10.08 -6.08 9.54
CA GLY A 120 11.41 -5.84 10.08
C GLY A 120 11.89 -6.96 11.00
N THR A 121 10.99 -7.50 11.83
CA THR A 121 11.28 -8.60 12.76
C THR A 121 11.50 -9.92 12.01
N GLU A 122 10.67 -10.23 11.03
CA GLU A 122 10.81 -11.41 10.17
C GLU A 122 12.14 -11.41 9.42
N VAL A 123 12.45 -10.31 8.72
CA VAL A 123 13.69 -10.19 7.95
C VAL A 123 14.90 -10.22 8.87
N ARG A 124 14.83 -9.63 10.07
CA ARG A 124 15.93 -9.70 11.04
C ARG A 124 16.22 -11.13 11.48
N LYS A 125 15.19 -11.96 11.66
CA LYS A 125 15.35 -13.36 12.06
C LYS A 125 16.04 -14.20 10.98
N THR A 126 15.78 -13.92 9.70
CA THR A 126 16.29 -14.75 8.58
C THR A 126 17.52 -14.17 7.89
N HIS A 127 17.69 -12.84 7.88
CA HIS A 127 18.73 -12.12 7.14
C HIS A 127 19.53 -11.12 8.00
N GLY A 128 19.38 -11.19 9.33
CA GLY A 128 20.15 -10.37 10.27
C GLY A 128 19.79 -8.87 10.23
N LEU A 129 20.61 -8.08 10.94
CA LEU A 129 20.38 -6.64 11.10
C LEU A 129 20.47 -5.88 9.78
N GLU A 130 21.48 -6.20 8.96
CA GLU A 130 21.73 -5.55 7.67
C GLU A 130 20.58 -5.77 6.68
N GLY A 131 20.04 -7.00 6.61
CA GLY A 131 18.87 -7.29 5.77
C GLY A 131 17.63 -6.52 6.23
N ALA A 132 17.40 -6.44 7.54
CA ALA A 132 16.29 -5.67 8.08
C ALA A 132 16.44 -4.16 7.82
N GLN A 133 17.66 -3.62 7.92
CA GLN A 133 17.95 -2.23 7.58
C GLN A 133 17.69 -1.94 6.10
N ALA A 134 18.19 -2.80 5.20
CA ALA A 134 17.99 -2.69 3.76
C ALA A 134 16.51 -2.68 3.37
N VAL A 135 15.71 -3.62 3.90
CA VAL A 135 14.27 -3.71 3.60
C VAL A 135 13.49 -2.53 4.20
N LEU A 136 13.87 -2.07 5.41
CA LEU A 136 13.17 -0.96 6.05
C LEU A 136 13.62 0.42 5.52
N GLY A 137 14.82 0.53 4.97
CA GLY A 137 15.44 1.80 4.58
C GLY A 137 15.85 2.65 5.78
N HIS A 138 16.49 2.03 6.79
CA HIS A 138 17.03 2.74 7.96
C HIS A 138 18.45 3.19 7.71
N SER A 139 18.72 4.49 7.87
CA SER A 139 20.02 5.08 7.55
C SER A 139 21.11 4.96 8.64
N THR A 140 20.89 4.22 9.72
CA THR A 140 21.85 4.09 10.82
C THR A 140 21.91 2.65 11.33
N ALA A 141 23.05 1.99 11.09
CA ALA A 141 24.05 1.72 12.13
C ALA A 141 25.43 2.03 11.51
N ASP A 142 25.87 3.27 11.72
CA ASP A 142 27.07 3.92 11.13
C ASP A 142 27.15 4.14 9.61
N THR A 143 27.65 5.33 9.31
CA THR A 143 27.75 6.06 8.04
C THR A 143 28.39 5.32 6.87
N THR A 144 27.76 5.30 5.68
CA THR A 144 28.36 5.79 4.41
C THR A 144 27.37 5.77 3.23
N GLN A 145 27.44 6.79 2.37
CA GLN A 145 26.63 6.94 1.15
C GLN A 145 26.93 5.88 0.07
N ILE A 146 28.02 5.12 0.22
CA ILE A 146 28.43 4.03 -0.69
C ILE A 146 27.49 2.81 -0.56
N TYR A 147 26.76 2.66 0.54
CA TYR A 147 25.97 1.46 0.85
C TYR A 147 24.56 1.40 0.21
N ALA A 148 24.03 2.49 -0.36
CA ALA A 148 22.65 2.50 -0.88
C ALA A 148 22.40 1.48 -2.00
N LYS A 149 23.40 1.25 -2.87
CA LYS A 149 23.33 0.24 -3.93
C LYS A 149 23.36 -1.17 -3.36
N LEU A 150 24.24 -1.42 -2.39
CA LEU A 150 24.38 -2.73 -1.74
C LEU A 150 23.13 -3.08 -0.91
N GLU A 151 22.52 -2.10 -0.25
CA GLU A 151 21.24 -2.26 0.43
C GLU A 151 20.12 -2.60 -0.55
N LEU A 152 20.07 -1.94 -1.71
CA LEU A 152 19.07 -2.25 -2.73
C LEU A 152 19.24 -3.67 -3.27
N GLU A 153 20.46 -4.08 -3.61
CA GLU A 153 20.75 -5.45 -4.08
C GLU A 153 20.31 -6.49 -3.05
N ARG A 154 20.65 -6.28 -1.78
CA ARG A 154 20.20 -7.16 -0.67
C ARG A 154 18.69 -7.15 -0.50
N ALA A 155 18.04 -5.99 -0.59
CA ALA A 155 16.59 -5.88 -0.51
C ALA A 155 15.91 -6.61 -1.69
N VAL A 156 16.49 -6.54 -2.89
CA VAL A 156 16.04 -7.27 -4.08
C VAL A 156 16.15 -8.78 -3.85
N ASP A 157 17.26 -9.28 -3.31
CA ASP A 157 17.43 -10.72 -3.02
C ASP A 157 16.44 -11.22 -1.97
N ILE A 158 16.25 -10.46 -0.89
CA ILE A 158 15.25 -10.78 0.14
C ILE A 158 13.83 -10.74 -0.45
N ALA A 159 13.55 -9.77 -1.32
CA ALA A 159 12.26 -9.66 -2.01
C ALA A 159 12.01 -10.82 -2.97
N ARG A 160 13.03 -11.34 -3.67
CA ARG A 160 12.90 -12.56 -4.50
C ARG A 160 12.50 -13.77 -3.68
N GLN A 161 13.10 -13.94 -2.50
CA GLN A 161 12.90 -15.14 -1.68
C GLN A 161 11.56 -15.13 -0.93
N SER A 162 11.07 -13.96 -0.53
CA SER A 162 9.99 -13.87 0.47
C SER A 162 8.91 -12.84 0.18
N GLY A 163 9.00 -12.08 -0.91
CA GLY A 163 8.07 -10.99 -1.24
C GLY A 163 7.08 -11.32 -2.35
#